data_AF-A0A1D1ZD68-F1
#
_entry.id   AF-A0A1D1ZD68-F1
#
_cell.length_a   1.000
_cell.length_b   1.000
_cell.length_c   1.000
_cell.angle_alpha   90.00
_cell.angle_beta   90.00
_cell.angle_gamma   90.00
#
_symmetry.space_group_name_H-M   'P 1'
#
loop_
_entity.id
_entity.type
_entity.pdbx_description
1 polymer ?
#
loop_
_entity_poly.entity_id
_entity_poly.type
_entity_poly.pdbx_seq_one_letter_code
_entity_poly.pdbx_strand_id
1 'polypeptide(L)'
;KARIAAYKICWSLGCFDSDILAAMDSAVSDGVDVISLSVGANGYAPSYYRDSIAIGAFGAVRHGVVVSCSAGNSGPGAYTAVNIAPWILTVGASTIDREFPADAVLGDGTIYRGVSLYSGDPLGEAPLPLVYAGDCGSALCLSGHLDPAKVAGKIVLCDRGVSARVAKGSAVKLAGGAGMILANNADSGEELVADSHLVPATMVGQFAGDKIRNYTKSVPSPTATILFRGTVTGGSPAAPRVAAFSSRGPSIRTQEILKPDVIAPGVNILAAWTGFTSPTDLAIDPRRVEFNIISGTSMSCPHVSGVAALLKSRHRDWSPASIKSAMMTTASNLDNRGSPIGDVSTGSPANPFTMGSGQLNPERAADPGLVYNITTKD
;
A
#
# COMPACT_ATOMS: atom_id res chain seq x y z
N LYS A 1 -13.84 24.54 2.10
CA LYS A 1 -13.75 23.11 1.74
C LYS A 1 -13.11 23.01 0.36
N ALA A 2 -12.21 22.05 0.14
CA ALA A 2 -11.59 21.84 -1.17
C ALA A 2 -12.65 21.48 -2.23
N ARG A 3 -12.36 21.79 -3.49
CA ARG A 3 -13.13 21.35 -4.67
C ARG A 3 -12.37 20.24 -5.37
N ILE A 4 -13.07 19.38 -6.09
CA ILE A 4 -12.48 18.25 -6.84
C ILE A 4 -12.73 18.50 -8.33
N ALA A 5 -11.67 18.46 -9.12
CA ALA A 5 -11.71 18.35 -10.57
C ALA A 5 -11.07 17.01 -10.95
N ALA A 6 -11.80 16.19 -11.71
CA ALA A 6 -11.37 14.83 -12.04
C ALA A 6 -10.93 14.76 -13.51
N TYR A 7 -9.67 14.37 -13.73
CA TYR A 7 -9.10 14.16 -15.06
C TYR A 7 -8.76 12.68 -15.21
N LYS A 8 -9.51 11.97 -16.05
CA LYS A 8 -9.34 10.53 -16.24
C LYS A 8 -8.19 10.25 -17.20
N ILE A 9 -7.12 9.66 -16.69
CA ILE A 9 -5.91 9.32 -17.44
C ILE A 9 -5.64 7.82 -17.56
N CYS A 10 -6.38 7.00 -16.81
CA CYS A 10 -6.18 5.56 -16.74
C CYS A 10 -7.40 4.81 -17.27
N TRP A 11 -7.10 3.76 -18.03
CA TRP A 11 -8.06 2.85 -18.65
C TRP A 11 -7.67 1.41 -18.33
N SER A 12 -8.42 0.44 -18.85
CA SER A 12 -8.14 -0.99 -18.63
C SER A 12 -6.76 -1.43 -19.12
N LEU A 13 -6.19 -0.72 -20.10
CA LEU A 13 -4.85 -0.99 -20.65
C LEU A 13 -3.73 -0.22 -19.93
N GLY A 14 -4.06 0.56 -18.90
CA GLY A 14 -3.12 1.39 -18.15
C GLY A 14 -3.33 2.88 -18.38
N CYS A 15 -2.32 3.66 -17.98
CA CYS A 15 -2.31 5.12 -18.07
C CYS A 15 -1.24 5.53 -19.07
N PHE A 16 -1.65 6.06 -20.22
CA PHE A 16 -0.72 6.43 -21.30
C PHE A 16 -0.05 7.77 -21.00
N ASP A 17 1.23 7.91 -21.36
CA ASP A 17 2.02 9.14 -21.17
C ASP A 17 1.35 10.37 -21.82
N SER A 18 0.72 10.19 -22.98
CA SER A 18 -0.03 11.24 -23.67
C SER A 18 -1.24 11.73 -22.87
N ASP A 19 -1.97 10.82 -22.25
CA ASP A 19 -3.18 11.13 -21.48
C ASP A 19 -2.79 11.84 -20.18
N ILE A 20 -1.71 11.39 -19.55
CA ILE A 20 -1.11 12.01 -18.36
C ILE A 20 -0.74 13.47 -18.66
N LEU A 21 0.04 13.72 -19.71
CA LEU A 21 0.46 15.07 -20.07
C LEU A 21 -0.74 15.96 -20.41
N ALA A 22 -1.66 15.49 -21.25
CA ALA A 22 -2.84 16.25 -21.64
C ALA A 22 -3.72 16.63 -20.44
N ALA A 23 -3.88 15.73 -19.47
CA ALA A 23 -4.62 15.99 -18.25
C ALA A 23 -3.92 16.98 -17.32
N MET A 24 -2.60 16.87 -17.16
CA MET A 24 -1.83 17.83 -16.34
C MET A 24 -1.89 19.23 -16.95
N ASP A 25 -1.72 19.36 -18.26
CA ASP A 25 -1.84 20.65 -18.97
C ASP A 25 -3.24 21.25 -18.82
N SER A 26 -4.28 20.43 -19.00
CA SER A 26 -5.67 20.86 -18.83
C SER A 26 -5.94 21.30 -17.38
N ALA A 27 -5.47 20.54 -16.39
CA ALA A 27 -5.64 20.88 -14.98
C ALA A 27 -4.97 22.21 -14.62
N VAL A 28 -3.76 22.46 -15.12
CA VAL A 28 -3.07 23.74 -14.92
C VAL A 28 -3.83 24.88 -15.60
N SER A 29 -4.31 24.67 -16.83
CA SER A 29 -5.12 25.67 -17.57
C SER A 29 -6.43 25.99 -16.86
N ASP A 30 -7.06 25.00 -16.23
CA ASP A 30 -8.30 25.15 -15.47
C ASP A 30 -8.08 25.81 -14.09
N GLY A 31 -6.82 26.07 -13.72
CA GLY A 31 -6.46 26.82 -12.52
C GLY A 31 -6.51 26.00 -11.23
N VAL A 32 -6.17 24.70 -11.27
CA VAL A 32 -6.10 23.88 -10.05
C VAL A 32 -4.96 24.33 -9.13
N ASP A 33 -5.16 24.23 -7.82
CA ASP A 33 -4.13 24.57 -6.82
C ASP A 33 -3.14 23.42 -6.56
N VAL A 34 -3.63 22.18 -6.63
CA VAL A 34 -2.89 20.96 -6.30
C VAL A 34 -3.28 19.85 -7.26
N ILE A 35 -2.29 19.15 -7.81
CA ILE A 35 -2.46 17.89 -8.56
C ILE A 35 -2.09 16.72 -7.65
N SER A 36 -3.04 15.79 -7.48
CA SER A 36 -2.83 14.52 -6.77
C SER A 36 -2.72 13.39 -7.79
N LEU A 37 -1.55 12.77 -7.88
CA LEU A 37 -1.25 11.79 -8.92
C LEU A 37 -0.74 10.47 -8.35
N SER A 38 -1.65 9.53 -8.17
CA SER A 38 -1.39 8.19 -7.62
C SER A 38 -0.97 7.15 -8.68
N VAL A 39 -0.19 7.58 -9.67
CA VAL A 39 0.38 6.74 -10.74
C VAL A 39 1.87 7.00 -10.90
N GLY A 40 2.59 6.10 -11.57
CA GLY A 40 4.03 6.22 -11.80
C GLY A 40 4.51 5.22 -12.85
N ALA A 41 5.77 5.33 -13.25
CA ALA A 41 6.37 4.41 -14.21
C ALA A 41 6.41 2.96 -13.68
N ASN A 42 6.33 2.00 -14.61
CA ASN A 42 6.59 0.60 -14.30
C ASN A 42 8.11 0.36 -14.28
N GLY A 43 8.60 -0.36 -13.27
CA GLY A 43 10.03 -0.64 -13.12
C GLY A 43 10.79 0.54 -12.53
N TYR A 44 11.87 0.96 -13.19
CA TYR A 44 12.71 2.07 -12.73
C TYR A 44 12.21 3.43 -13.24
N ALA A 45 12.44 4.48 -12.45
CA ALA A 45 12.18 5.85 -12.83
C ALA A 45 12.86 6.20 -14.18
N PRO A 46 12.15 6.71 -15.20
CA PRO A 46 12.77 7.19 -16.44
C PRO A 46 13.67 8.41 -16.17
N SER A 47 14.42 8.82 -17.19
CA SER A 47 15.12 10.13 -17.13
C SER A 47 14.08 11.25 -17.16
N TYR A 48 14.30 12.35 -16.43
CA TYR A 48 13.29 13.41 -16.27
C TYR A 48 12.73 13.94 -17.61
N TYR A 49 13.56 14.08 -18.64
CA TYR A 49 13.15 14.55 -19.98
C TYR A 49 12.44 13.49 -20.84
N ARG A 50 12.28 12.27 -20.33
CA ARG A 50 11.50 11.17 -20.93
C ARG A 50 10.36 10.70 -20.03
N ASP A 51 10.18 11.35 -18.89
CA ASP A 51 9.15 11.02 -17.92
C ASP A 51 8.01 12.05 -18.07
N SER A 52 6.88 11.58 -18.59
CA SER A 52 5.68 12.39 -18.81
C SER A 52 5.20 13.07 -17.52
N ILE A 53 5.28 12.38 -16.39
CA ILE A 53 4.90 12.90 -15.07
C ILE A 53 5.90 13.98 -14.64
N ALA A 54 7.20 13.74 -14.80
CA ALA A 54 8.20 14.75 -14.46
C ALA A 54 8.06 16.02 -15.30
N ILE A 55 7.85 15.88 -16.61
CA ILE A 55 7.64 16.99 -17.56
C ILE A 55 6.39 17.79 -17.19
N GLY A 56 5.24 17.12 -17.06
CA GLY A 56 3.98 17.77 -16.69
C GLY A 56 4.05 18.42 -15.31
N ALA A 57 4.70 17.76 -14.34
CA ALA A 57 4.87 18.31 -13.00
C ALA A 57 5.74 19.56 -12.98
N PHE A 58 6.77 19.63 -13.82
CA PHE A 58 7.60 20.82 -13.94
C PHE A 58 6.77 21.99 -14.49
N GLY A 59 5.96 21.76 -15.53
CA GLY A 59 5.01 22.75 -16.06
C GLY A 59 4.03 23.26 -15.01
N ALA A 60 3.43 22.35 -14.24
CA ALA A 60 2.51 22.70 -13.16
C ALA A 60 3.18 23.55 -12.05
N VAL A 61 4.36 23.14 -11.59
CA VAL A 61 5.11 23.89 -10.56
C VAL A 61 5.51 25.28 -11.03
N ARG A 62 5.86 25.44 -12.32
CA ARG A 62 6.10 26.77 -12.92
C ARG A 62 4.90 27.70 -12.85
N HIS A 63 3.69 27.14 -12.79
CA HIS A 63 2.43 27.87 -12.67
C HIS A 63 1.92 27.94 -11.22
N GLY A 64 2.76 27.60 -10.24
CA GLY A 64 2.42 27.70 -8.82
C GLY A 64 1.53 26.56 -8.30
N VAL A 65 1.35 25.49 -9.07
CA VAL A 65 0.56 24.31 -8.71
C VAL A 65 1.43 23.30 -7.97
N VAL A 66 0.97 22.81 -6.81
CA VAL A 66 1.66 21.74 -6.07
C VAL A 66 1.38 20.40 -6.73
N VAL A 67 2.41 19.59 -6.99
CA VAL A 67 2.23 18.24 -7.53
C VAL A 67 2.68 17.21 -6.51
N SER A 68 1.73 16.42 -6.01
CA SER A 68 2.01 15.28 -5.14
C SER A 68 1.85 13.98 -5.92
N CYS A 69 2.84 13.11 -5.81
CA CYS A 69 2.81 11.79 -6.45
C CYS A 69 3.15 10.68 -5.46
N SER A 70 2.57 9.51 -5.66
CA SER A 70 2.91 8.29 -4.92
C SER A 70 4.35 7.83 -5.20
N ALA A 71 5.09 7.33 -4.21
CA ALA A 71 6.47 6.84 -4.43
C ALA A 71 6.55 5.57 -5.29
N GLY A 72 5.52 4.73 -5.25
CA GLY A 72 5.49 3.39 -5.85
C GLY A 72 5.32 2.30 -4.81
N ASN A 73 4.96 1.09 -5.26
CA ASN A 73 4.68 -0.07 -4.39
C ASN A 73 5.65 -1.25 -4.64
N SER A 74 6.89 -0.94 -5.07
CA SER A 74 7.90 -1.91 -5.48
C SER A 74 9.03 -2.05 -4.45
N GLY A 75 8.84 -1.57 -3.22
CA GLY A 75 9.76 -1.82 -2.12
C GLY A 75 9.83 -3.31 -1.74
N PRO A 76 10.71 -3.69 -0.80
CA PRO A 76 11.53 -2.83 0.06
C PRO A 76 12.94 -2.55 -0.50
N GLY A 77 13.26 -3.02 -1.71
CA GLY A 77 14.58 -2.81 -2.32
C GLY A 77 14.91 -1.34 -2.55
N ALA A 78 16.21 -1.00 -2.53
CA ALA A 78 16.69 0.32 -2.88
C ALA A 78 16.42 0.67 -4.35
N TYR A 79 16.36 1.96 -4.68
CA TYR A 79 16.15 2.50 -6.04
C TYR A 79 14.82 2.09 -6.69
N THR A 80 13.78 1.86 -5.88
CA THR A 80 12.46 1.39 -6.36
C THR A 80 11.44 2.53 -6.48
N ALA A 81 11.76 3.74 -6.02
CA ALA A 81 10.89 4.91 -6.18
C ALA A 81 10.92 5.46 -7.62
N VAL A 82 9.75 5.80 -8.16
CA VAL A 82 9.61 6.20 -9.59
C VAL A 82 9.31 7.68 -9.82
N ASN A 83 8.50 8.31 -8.96
CA ASN A 83 8.17 9.74 -9.08
C ASN A 83 9.22 10.60 -8.36
N ILE A 84 10.46 10.58 -8.84
CA ILE A 84 11.64 11.06 -8.10
C ILE A 84 12.14 12.45 -8.52
N ALA A 85 11.45 13.14 -9.43
CA ALA A 85 11.84 14.49 -9.80
C ALA A 85 11.85 15.45 -8.59
N PRO A 86 12.83 16.38 -8.49
CA PRO A 86 13.00 17.25 -7.32
C PRO A 86 11.77 18.14 -7.02
N TRP A 87 11.10 18.60 -8.08
CA TRP A 87 9.90 19.46 -7.99
C TRP A 87 8.62 18.70 -7.64
N ILE A 88 8.64 17.37 -7.62
CA ILE A 88 7.51 16.55 -7.16
C ILE A 88 7.58 16.36 -5.64
N LEU A 89 6.42 16.39 -4.98
CA LEU A 89 6.25 15.93 -3.60
C LEU A 89 5.92 14.43 -3.59
N THR A 90 6.93 13.60 -3.38
CA THR A 90 6.89 12.14 -3.47
C THR A 90 6.55 11.52 -2.13
N VAL A 91 5.49 10.72 -2.11
CA VAL A 91 4.87 10.25 -0.86
C VAL A 91 5.01 8.74 -0.70
N GLY A 92 5.70 8.31 0.36
CA GLY A 92 5.73 6.91 0.81
C GLY A 92 4.49 6.53 1.64
N ALA A 93 4.31 5.24 1.90
CA ALA A 93 3.15 4.71 2.61
C ALA A 93 3.51 4.23 4.02
N SER A 94 2.71 4.63 5.00
CA SER A 94 2.82 4.16 6.37
C SER A 94 1.54 3.52 6.89
N THR A 95 1.70 2.71 7.94
CA THR A 95 0.60 2.13 8.71
C THR A 95 -0.09 3.17 9.59
N ILE A 96 -1.30 2.83 10.03
CA ILE A 96 -2.06 3.54 11.07
C ILE A 96 -2.23 2.61 12.28
N ASP A 97 -2.75 3.14 13.39
CA ASP A 97 -3.01 2.42 14.65
C ASP A 97 -4.30 1.57 14.61
N ARG A 98 -4.76 1.23 13.40
CA ARG A 98 -5.93 0.38 13.15
C ARG A 98 -5.51 -0.88 12.40
N GLU A 99 -5.98 -2.02 12.89
CA GLU A 99 -5.74 -3.32 12.30
C GLU A 99 -7.05 -4.12 12.10
N PHE A 100 -6.93 -5.20 11.33
CA PHE A 100 -7.99 -6.18 11.09
C PHE A 100 -7.47 -7.59 11.39
N PRO A 101 -7.26 -7.95 12.68
CA PRO A 101 -6.60 -9.19 13.02
C PRO A 101 -7.43 -10.41 12.68
N ALA A 102 -6.77 -11.41 12.09
CA ALA A 102 -7.32 -12.73 11.81
C ALA A 102 -6.24 -13.77 12.12
N ASP A 103 -6.36 -14.46 13.26
CA ASP A 103 -5.33 -15.38 13.71
C ASP A 103 -5.48 -16.75 13.04
N ALA A 104 -4.38 -17.33 12.57
CA ALA A 104 -4.32 -18.74 12.20
C ALA A 104 -4.06 -19.57 13.46
N VAL A 105 -5.00 -20.46 13.80
CA VAL A 105 -4.88 -21.36 14.96
C VAL A 105 -4.69 -22.79 14.44
N LEU A 106 -3.55 -23.40 14.74
CA LEU A 106 -3.25 -24.77 14.34
C LEU A 106 -3.91 -25.79 15.27
N GLY A 107 -4.02 -27.04 14.81
CA GLY A 107 -4.63 -28.13 15.58
C GLY A 107 -3.90 -28.50 16.87
N ASP A 108 -2.65 -28.07 17.03
CA ASP A 108 -1.89 -28.22 18.27
C ASP A 108 -2.08 -27.04 19.26
N GLY A 109 -2.95 -26.08 18.92
CA GLY A 109 -3.22 -24.88 19.70
C GLY A 109 -2.26 -23.71 19.45
N THR A 110 -1.24 -23.87 18.61
CA THR A 110 -0.32 -22.79 18.26
C THR A 110 -1.06 -21.69 17.49
N ILE A 111 -0.85 -20.43 17.90
CA ILE A 111 -1.51 -19.26 17.31
C ILE A 111 -0.48 -18.41 16.56
N TYR A 112 -0.75 -18.15 15.29
CA TYR A 112 -0.02 -17.20 14.46
C TYR A 112 -0.91 -16.01 14.13
N ARG A 113 -0.43 -14.80 14.47
CA ARG A 113 -1.14 -13.56 14.15
C ARG A 113 -1.14 -13.32 12.64
N GLY A 114 -2.29 -12.91 12.13
CA GLY A 114 -2.46 -12.53 10.74
C GLY A 114 -3.49 -11.42 10.59
N VAL A 115 -3.81 -11.06 9.34
CA VAL A 115 -4.78 -10.01 9.02
C VAL A 115 -5.73 -10.43 7.90
N SER A 116 -6.95 -9.89 7.92
CA SER A 116 -7.95 -10.14 6.89
C SER A 116 -9.06 -9.09 6.89
N LEU A 117 -9.61 -8.79 5.70
CA LEU A 117 -10.87 -8.05 5.54
C LEU A 117 -12.03 -8.98 5.14
N TYR A 118 -11.86 -10.30 5.29
CA TYR A 118 -12.95 -11.24 5.09
C TYR A 118 -14.10 -10.90 6.06
N SER A 119 -15.31 -10.77 5.50
CA SER A 119 -16.52 -10.34 6.21
C SER A 119 -17.71 -11.27 5.97
N GLY A 120 -17.48 -12.45 5.38
CA GLY A 120 -18.49 -13.49 5.23
C GLY A 120 -18.57 -14.40 6.45
N ASP A 121 -19.27 -15.52 6.30
CA ASP A 121 -19.41 -16.50 7.38
C ASP A 121 -18.04 -17.05 7.82
N PRO A 122 -17.74 -17.07 9.12
CA PRO A 122 -16.50 -17.64 9.63
C PRO A 122 -16.45 -19.14 9.38
N LEU A 123 -15.27 -19.74 9.53
CA LEU A 123 -15.15 -21.19 9.61
C LEU A 123 -15.95 -21.69 10.83
N GLY A 124 -16.50 -22.91 10.74
CA GLY A 124 -17.20 -23.54 11.86
C GLY A 124 -16.30 -23.75 13.08
N GLU A 125 -16.89 -24.18 14.20
CA GLU A 125 -16.17 -24.36 15.47
C GLU A 125 -15.06 -25.44 15.38
N ALA A 126 -15.27 -26.47 14.56
CA ALA A 126 -14.31 -27.55 14.39
C ALA A 126 -13.15 -27.13 13.46
N PRO A 127 -11.88 -27.33 13.84
CA PRO A 127 -10.74 -27.16 12.95
C PRO A 127 -10.88 -28.01 11.69
N LEU A 128 -10.54 -27.43 10.54
CA LEU A 128 -10.56 -28.12 9.25
C LEU A 128 -9.18 -28.69 8.92
N PRO A 129 -9.10 -29.74 8.09
CA PRO A 129 -7.81 -30.20 7.58
C PRO A 129 -7.06 -29.06 6.87
N LEU A 130 -5.76 -28.98 7.12
CA LEU A 130 -4.85 -28.01 6.53
C LEU A 130 -3.94 -28.72 5.53
N VAL A 131 -3.81 -28.18 4.33
CA VAL A 131 -2.91 -28.72 3.29
C VAL A 131 -2.00 -27.64 2.73
N TYR A 132 -0.76 -28.01 2.38
CA TYR A 132 0.12 -27.13 1.65
C TYR A 132 -0.17 -27.19 0.15
N ALA A 133 -0.37 -26.03 -0.47
CA ALA A 133 -0.75 -25.93 -1.87
C ALA A 133 0.30 -26.50 -2.84
N GLY A 134 1.58 -26.49 -2.45
CA GLY A 134 2.66 -27.09 -3.24
C GLY A 134 2.47 -28.59 -3.45
N ASP A 135 1.94 -29.29 -2.45
CA ASP A 135 1.63 -30.73 -2.53
C ASP A 135 0.30 -31.01 -3.25
N CYS A 136 -0.45 -29.94 -3.54
CA CYS A 136 -1.73 -29.93 -4.25
C CYS A 136 -1.59 -29.40 -5.69
N GLY A 137 -0.37 -29.21 -6.20
CA GLY A 137 -0.09 -28.84 -7.59
C GLY A 137 0.38 -27.39 -7.81
N SER A 138 0.19 -26.49 -6.85
CA SER A 138 0.65 -25.10 -6.99
C SER A 138 0.89 -24.43 -5.64
N ALA A 139 2.16 -24.28 -5.24
CA ALA A 139 2.53 -23.54 -4.02
C ALA A 139 1.94 -22.12 -3.98
N LEU A 140 1.86 -21.48 -5.15
CA LEU A 140 1.34 -20.13 -5.31
C LEU A 140 -0.18 -20.07 -5.45
N CYS A 141 -0.91 -21.19 -5.40
CA CYS A 141 -2.36 -21.24 -5.62
C CYS A 141 -2.77 -20.52 -6.92
N LEU A 142 -2.09 -20.84 -8.02
CA LEU A 142 -2.43 -20.29 -9.34
C LEU A 142 -3.79 -20.86 -9.80
N SER A 143 -4.62 -20.00 -10.39
CA SER A 143 -5.95 -20.38 -10.86
C SER A 143 -5.87 -21.56 -11.84
N GLY A 144 -6.64 -22.62 -11.58
CA GLY A 144 -6.66 -23.83 -12.41
C GLY A 144 -5.54 -24.85 -12.16
N HIS A 145 -4.61 -24.58 -11.24
CA HIS A 145 -3.46 -25.46 -10.97
C HIS A 145 -3.56 -26.26 -9.65
N LEU A 146 -4.61 -26.04 -8.85
CA LEU A 146 -4.86 -26.82 -7.63
C LEU A 146 -5.66 -28.08 -7.97
N ASP A 147 -5.23 -29.23 -7.45
CA ASP A 147 -5.94 -30.51 -7.51
C ASP A 147 -7.18 -30.48 -6.59
N PRO A 148 -8.42 -30.43 -7.14
CA PRO A 148 -9.64 -30.33 -6.33
C PRO A 148 -9.81 -31.49 -5.35
N ALA A 149 -9.36 -32.69 -5.69
CA ALA A 149 -9.49 -33.86 -4.82
C ALA A 149 -8.65 -33.72 -3.54
N LYS A 150 -7.55 -32.94 -3.60
CA LYS A 150 -6.68 -32.70 -2.45
C LYS A 150 -7.12 -31.51 -1.61
N VAL A 151 -7.82 -30.53 -2.18
CA VAL A 151 -8.15 -29.26 -1.49
C VAL A 151 -9.61 -29.14 -1.05
N ALA A 152 -10.54 -29.89 -1.62
CA ALA A 152 -11.97 -29.75 -1.34
C ALA A 152 -12.28 -29.87 0.17
N GLY A 153 -12.97 -28.86 0.73
CA GLY A 153 -13.35 -28.81 2.14
C GLY A 153 -12.21 -28.50 3.13
N LYS A 154 -11.01 -28.14 2.65
CA LYS A 154 -9.82 -27.92 3.49
C LYS A 154 -9.39 -26.46 3.51
N ILE A 155 -8.58 -26.10 4.51
CA ILE A 155 -7.82 -24.86 4.49
C ILE A 155 -6.54 -25.09 3.69
N VAL A 156 -6.23 -24.18 2.77
CA VAL A 156 -5.07 -24.29 1.89
C VAL A 156 -4.02 -23.24 2.30
N LEU A 157 -2.81 -23.69 2.64
CA LEU A 157 -1.64 -22.83 2.82
C LEU A 157 -1.06 -22.49 1.44
N CYS A 158 -1.17 -21.22 1.05
CA CYS A 158 -0.68 -20.68 -0.21
C CYS A 158 0.50 -19.73 0.02
N ASP A 159 1.46 -19.71 -0.90
CA ASP A 159 2.56 -18.75 -0.89
C ASP A 159 2.22 -17.49 -1.68
N ARG A 160 2.64 -16.33 -1.16
CA ARG A 160 2.56 -15.04 -1.87
C ARG A 160 3.50 -15.03 -3.08
N GLY A 161 3.07 -14.35 -4.14
CA GLY A 161 3.90 -14.12 -5.34
C GLY A 161 3.13 -14.29 -6.64
N VAL A 162 3.67 -13.73 -7.73
CA VAL A 162 3.18 -13.79 -9.13
C VAL A 162 1.79 -13.19 -9.37
N SER A 163 0.75 -13.70 -8.69
CA SER A 163 -0.64 -13.26 -8.81
C SER A 163 -1.07 -12.42 -7.61
N ALA A 164 -2.14 -11.63 -7.80
CA ALA A 164 -2.76 -10.87 -6.72
C ALA A 164 -3.18 -11.78 -5.56
N ARG A 165 -3.04 -11.28 -4.32
CA ARG A 165 -3.34 -12.03 -3.09
C ARG A 165 -4.79 -12.53 -3.04
N VAL A 166 -5.73 -11.70 -3.47
CA VAL A 166 -7.16 -12.07 -3.58
C VAL A 166 -7.43 -13.11 -4.67
N ALA A 167 -6.65 -13.11 -5.76
CA ALA A 167 -6.79 -14.09 -6.84
C ALA A 167 -6.42 -15.51 -6.38
N LYS A 168 -5.46 -15.64 -5.46
CA LYS A 168 -5.12 -16.93 -4.82
C LYS A 168 -6.30 -17.47 -4.00
N GLY A 169 -6.96 -16.61 -3.23
CA GLY A 169 -8.19 -16.98 -2.51
C GLY A 169 -9.31 -17.41 -3.46
N SER A 170 -9.42 -16.77 -4.63
CA SER A 170 -10.35 -17.21 -5.67
C SER A 170 -9.98 -18.58 -6.26
N ALA A 171 -8.70 -18.87 -6.47
CA ALA A 171 -8.25 -20.17 -6.96
C ALA A 171 -8.58 -21.29 -5.97
N VAL A 172 -8.36 -21.05 -4.67
CA VAL A 172 -8.76 -21.97 -3.59
C VAL A 172 -10.27 -22.20 -3.61
N LYS A 173 -11.07 -21.14 -3.75
CA LYS A 173 -12.54 -21.25 -3.86
C LYS A 173 -12.97 -22.11 -5.04
N LEU A 174 -12.41 -21.86 -6.23
CA LEU A 174 -12.75 -22.57 -7.46
C LEU A 174 -12.40 -24.06 -7.39
N ALA A 175 -11.34 -24.41 -6.65
CA ALA A 175 -10.97 -25.81 -6.42
C ALA A 175 -11.75 -26.48 -5.28
N GLY A 176 -12.68 -25.76 -4.62
CA GLY A 176 -13.54 -26.29 -3.56
C GLY A 176 -12.97 -26.19 -2.14
N GLY A 177 -11.88 -25.45 -1.96
CA GLY A 177 -11.29 -25.21 -0.63
C GLY A 177 -12.20 -24.38 0.28
N ALA A 178 -12.16 -24.69 1.58
CA ALA A 178 -12.99 -24.04 2.60
C ALA A 178 -12.37 -22.75 3.16
N GLY A 179 -11.05 -22.60 3.06
CA GLY A 179 -10.35 -21.39 3.51
C GLY A 179 -8.90 -21.34 3.04
N MET A 180 -8.22 -20.23 3.31
CA MET A 180 -6.84 -20.01 2.87
C MET A 180 -5.98 -19.36 3.96
N ILE A 181 -4.76 -19.87 4.16
CA ILE A 181 -3.70 -19.13 4.86
C ILE A 181 -2.72 -18.67 3.80
N LEU A 182 -2.53 -17.36 3.64
CA LEU A 182 -1.57 -16.79 2.71
C LEU A 182 -0.28 -16.45 3.46
N ALA A 183 0.79 -17.19 3.16
CA ALA A 183 2.11 -16.97 3.74
C ALA A 183 2.95 -16.02 2.88
N ASN A 184 3.54 -15.00 3.50
CA ASN A 184 4.62 -14.25 2.87
C ASN A 184 5.84 -15.13 2.61
N ASN A 185 6.63 -14.71 1.62
CA ASN A 185 7.95 -15.25 1.31
C ASN A 185 9.06 -14.29 1.75
N ALA A 186 10.32 -14.66 1.53
CA ALA A 186 11.49 -13.84 1.86
C ALA A 186 11.44 -12.42 1.26
N ASP A 187 10.93 -12.28 0.03
CA ASP A 187 10.82 -10.98 -0.63
C ASP A 187 9.81 -10.04 0.03
N SER A 188 8.78 -10.61 0.68
CA SER A 188 7.69 -9.86 1.33
C SER A 188 7.89 -9.69 2.84
N GLY A 189 8.75 -10.50 3.45
CA GLY A 189 9.09 -10.44 4.88
C GLY A 189 7.89 -10.56 5.81
N GLU A 190 7.86 -9.74 6.86
CA GLU A 190 6.80 -9.74 7.90
C GLU A 190 5.65 -8.77 7.60
N GLU A 191 5.54 -8.26 6.38
CA GLU A 191 4.49 -7.29 6.04
C GLU A 191 3.10 -7.92 5.97
N LEU A 192 2.18 -7.39 6.76
CA LEU A 192 0.78 -7.78 6.74
C LEU A 192 -0.07 -6.72 6.05
N VAL A 193 -0.82 -7.13 5.03
CA VAL A 193 -1.82 -6.28 4.38
C VAL A 193 -3.13 -7.04 4.36
N ALA A 194 -4.18 -6.41 4.88
CA ALA A 194 -5.48 -7.04 4.98
C ALA A 194 -6.18 -6.93 3.61
N ASP A 195 -6.62 -8.05 3.05
CA ASP A 195 -7.37 -8.08 1.79
C ASP A 195 -8.79 -8.65 1.99
N SER A 196 -9.71 -8.23 1.13
CA SER A 196 -11.11 -8.62 1.14
C SER A 196 -11.32 -9.98 0.45
N HIS A 197 -10.76 -11.05 1.01
CA HIS A 197 -10.82 -12.39 0.40
C HIS A 197 -12.26 -12.89 0.14
N LEU A 198 -12.37 -13.83 -0.81
CA LEU A 198 -13.64 -14.48 -1.22
C LEU A 198 -13.98 -15.76 -0.44
N VAL A 199 -13.03 -16.23 0.37
CA VAL A 199 -13.12 -17.36 1.30
C VAL A 199 -12.58 -16.89 2.64
N PRO A 200 -12.94 -17.54 3.77
CA PRO A 200 -12.27 -17.33 5.03
C PRO A 200 -10.77 -17.44 4.85
N ALA A 201 -10.05 -16.35 5.06
CA ALA A 201 -8.62 -16.32 4.82
C ALA A 201 -7.90 -15.37 5.75
N THR A 202 -6.64 -15.67 6.04
CA THR A 202 -5.72 -14.79 6.76
C THR A 202 -4.37 -14.72 6.08
N MET A 203 -3.76 -13.55 6.11
CA MET A 203 -2.37 -13.35 5.70
C MET A 203 -1.45 -13.40 6.92
N VAL A 204 -0.36 -14.16 6.82
CA VAL A 204 0.67 -14.26 7.86
C VAL A 204 2.05 -13.87 7.31
N GLY A 205 2.93 -13.40 8.20
CA GLY A 205 4.31 -13.04 7.87
C GLY A 205 5.16 -14.26 7.52
N GLN A 206 6.37 -14.04 7.02
CA GLN A 206 7.27 -15.10 6.56
C GLN A 206 7.55 -16.12 7.67
N PHE A 207 7.92 -15.66 8.87
CA PHE A 207 8.24 -16.55 10.00
C PHE A 207 7.08 -17.49 10.33
N ALA A 208 5.86 -16.95 10.43
CA ALA A 208 4.67 -17.74 10.68
C ALA A 208 4.38 -18.69 9.51
N GLY A 209 4.50 -18.22 8.27
CA GLY A 209 4.33 -19.04 7.07
C GLY A 209 5.26 -20.26 7.04
N ASP A 210 6.55 -20.08 7.36
CA ASP A 210 7.53 -21.16 7.42
C ASP A 210 7.22 -22.18 8.51
N LYS A 211 6.74 -21.71 9.68
CA LYS A 211 6.32 -22.60 10.76
C LYS A 211 5.08 -23.40 10.41
N ILE A 212 4.07 -22.78 9.80
CA ILE A 212 2.84 -23.45 9.37
C ILE A 212 3.18 -24.47 8.27
N ARG A 213 4.06 -24.13 7.32
CA ARG A 213 4.54 -25.07 6.29
C ARG A 213 5.27 -26.28 6.88
N ASN A 214 6.06 -26.07 7.94
CA ASN A 214 6.70 -27.18 8.63
C ASN A 214 5.67 -28.06 9.36
N TYR A 215 4.69 -27.44 10.02
CA TYR A 215 3.57 -28.15 10.66
C TYR A 215 2.79 -29.03 9.67
N THR A 216 2.51 -28.54 8.46
CA THR A 216 1.83 -29.36 7.43
C THR A 216 2.63 -30.59 6.99
N LYS A 217 3.96 -30.58 7.18
CA LYS A 217 4.84 -31.70 6.81
C LYS A 217 5.10 -32.66 7.97
N SER A 218 5.11 -32.17 9.21
CA SER A 218 5.49 -32.95 10.39
C SER A 218 4.31 -33.68 11.04
N VAL A 219 3.08 -33.21 10.83
CA VAL A 219 1.87 -33.77 11.45
C VAL A 219 1.10 -34.62 10.44
N PRO A 220 0.75 -35.89 10.73
CA PRO A 220 0.05 -36.78 9.79
C PRO A 220 -1.36 -36.33 9.35
N SER A 221 -2.03 -35.49 10.16
CA SER A 221 -3.34 -34.94 9.85
C SER A 221 -3.43 -33.51 10.40
N PRO A 222 -2.72 -32.57 9.75
CA PRO A 222 -2.65 -31.20 10.23
C PRO A 222 -4.02 -30.55 10.08
N THR A 223 -4.43 -29.78 11.08
CA THR A 223 -5.68 -29.03 11.06
C THR A 223 -5.43 -27.57 11.43
N ALA A 224 -6.35 -26.69 11.05
CA ALA A 224 -6.32 -25.30 11.46
C ALA A 224 -7.73 -24.69 11.47
N THR A 225 -7.85 -23.53 12.09
CA THR A 225 -8.99 -22.60 11.93
C THR A 225 -8.47 -21.16 11.83
N ILE A 226 -9.36 -20.23 11.51
CA ILE A 226 -9.06 -18.81 11.40
C ILE A 226 -9.99 -18.04 12.33
N LEU A 227 -9.42 -17.34 13.32
CA LEU A 227 -10.15 -16.54 14.28
C LEU A 227 -10.13 -15.06 13.87
N PHE A 228 -11.26 -14.55 13.37
CA PHE A 228 -11.44 -13.14 13.02
C PHE A 228 -11.74 -12.31 14.28
N ARG A 229 -10.94 -11.27 14.53
CA ARG A 229 -11.12 -10.37 15.69
C ARG A 229 -11.83 -9.06 15.35
N GLY A 230 -12.24 -8.88 14.09
CA GLY A 230 -12.83 -7.64 13.61
C GLY A 230 -11.82 -6.49 13.57
N THR A 231 -12.31 -5.26 13.71
CA THR A 231 -11.46 -4.07 13.72
C THR A 231 -10.91 -3.81 15.12
N VAL A 232 -9.60 -3.65 15.22
CA VAL A 232 -8.92 -3.26 16.46
C VAL A 232 -8.25 -1.91 16.25
N THR A 233 -8.45 -0.99 17.18
CA THR A 233 -7.79 0.32 17.21
C THR A 233 -7.01 0.46 18.52
N GLY A 234 -5.81 1.04 18.48
CA GLY A 234 -5.05 1.36 19.69
C GLY A 234 -3.55 1.07 19.55
N GLY A 235 -2.84 1.16 20.67
CA GLY A 235 -1.38 1.32 20.69
C GLY A 235 -0.54 0.10 20.30
N SER A 236 -1.10 -0.97 19.72
CA SER A 236 -0.32 -2.13 19.28
C SER A 236 -0.80 -2.68 17.95
N PRO A 237 0.09 -2.83 16.95
CA PRO A 237 1.50 -2.44 16.94
C PRO A 237 1.67 -0.92 16.95
N ALA A 238 2.90 -0.47 17.22
CA ALA A 238 3.24 0.96 17.13
C ALA A 238 2.99 1.48 15.71
N ALA A 239 2.49 2.71 15.60
CA ALA A 239 2.19 3.34 14.32
C ALA A 239 2.62 4.83 14.34
N PRO A 240 3.02 5.39 13.20
CA PRO A 240 3.22 4.73 11.91
C PRO A 240 4.47 3.85 11.87
N ARG A 241 4.44 2.83 11.01
CA ARG A 241 5.61 2.14 10.46
C ARG A 241 5.56 2.23 8.94
N VAL A 242 6.71 2.27 8.28
CA VAL A 242 6.76 2.33 6.81
C VAL A 242 6.42 0.97 6.24
N ALA A 243 5.47 0.93 5.29
CA ALA A 243 5.07 -0.30 4.62
C ALA A 243 6.26 -0.91 3.87
N ALA A 244 6.36 -2.25 3.85
CA ALA A 244 7.44 -2.92 3.12
C ALA A 244 7.31 -2.68 1.61
N PHE A 245 6.08 -2.70 1.08
CA PHE A 245 5.83 -2.41 -0.33
C PHE A 245 6.19 -0.97 -0.72
N SER A 246 6.23 -0.02 0.23
CA SER A 246 6.50 1.39 -0.09
C SER A 246 7.87 1.50 -0.75
N SER A 247 7.90 1.97 -2.01
CA SER A 247 9.14 2.13 -2.76
C SER A 247 10.15 3.02 -2.03
N ARG A 248 11.43 2.67 -2.15
CA ARG A 248 12.56 3.28 -1.44
C ARG A 248 13.44 4.07 -2.37
N GLY A 249 14.08 5.10 -1.83
CA GLY A 249 15.24 5.72 -2.44
C GLY A 249 16.49 4.80 -2.39
N PRO A 250 17.67 5.34 -2.72
CA PRO A 250 17.91 6.68 -3.25
C PRO A 250 17.22 6.92 -4.60
N SER A 251 17.13 8.18 -5.02
CA SER A 251 16.76 8.52 -6.39
C SER A 251 17.81 7.98 -7.36
N ILE A 252 17.40 7.15 -8.32
CA ILE A 252 18.32 6.60 -9.34
C ILE A 252 18.84 7.65 -10.33
N ARG A 253 18.26 8.87 -10.31
CA ARG A 253 18.62 9.97 -11.23
C ARG A 253 19.45 11.06 -10.57
N THR A 254 19.19 11.36 -9.30
CA THR A 254 19.88 12.42 -8.55
C THR A 254 19.99 12.00 -7.09
N GLN A 255 21.05 11.28 -6.73
CA GLN A 255 21.20 10.66 -5.41
C GLN A 255 21.36 11.69 -4.29
N GLU A 256 21.82 12.89 -4.63
CA GLU A 256 21.99 14.04 -3.74
C GLU A 256 20.65 14.60 -3.24
N ILE A 257 19.54 14.29 -3.94
CA ILE A 257 18.18 14.68 -3.56
C ILE A 257 17.43 13.44 -3.07
N LEU A 258 17.28 13.38 -1.75
CA LEU A 258 16.65 12.27 -1.04
C LEU A 258 15.19 12.06 -1.48
N LYS A 259 14.80 10.78 -1.59
CA LYS A 259 13.42 10.34 -1.87
C LYS A 259 13.08 9.10 -1.02
N PRO A 260 11.81 8.89 -0.60
CA PRO A 260 10.67 9.80 -0.77
C PRO A 260 10.83 11.10 0.03
N ASP A 261 9.94 12.09 -0.15
CA ASP A 261 10.02 13.35 0.60
C ASP A 261 9.39 13.23 2.00
N VAL A 262 8.24 12.55 2.09
CA VAL A 262 7.50 12.29 3.34
C VAL A 262 6.77 10.95 3.26
N ILE A 263 6.26 10.46 4.39
CA ILE A 263 5.29 9.34 4.46
C ILE A 263 3.94 9.82 5.00
N ALA A 264 2.89 9.13 4.60
CA ALA A 264 1.52 9.36 5.06
C ALA A 264 0.71 8.05 5.08
N PRO A 265 -0.47 8.02 5.74
CA PRO A 265 -1.29 6.82 5.84
C PRO A 265 -1.61 6.21 4.47
N GLY A 266 -1.13 4.99 4.26
CA GLY A 266 -1.28 4.28 2.99
C GLY A 266 -1.60 2.80 3.13
N VAL A 267 -1.76 2.29 4.36
CA VAL A 267 -2.09 0.88 4.62
C VAL A 267 -3.48 0.78 5.23
N ASN A 268 -4.30 -0.08 4.64
CA ASN A 268 -5.68 -0.36 5.01
C ASN A 268 -6.52 0.92 5.15
N ILE A 269 -6.55 1.75 4.10
CA ILE A 269 -7.29 3.01 4.08
C ILE A 269 -8.70 2.77 3.54
N LEU A 270 -9.72 3.19 4.30
CA LEU A 270 -11.12 3.14 3.91
C LEU A 270 -11.45 4.39 3.06
N ALA A 271 -11.99 4.21 1.86
CA ALA A 271 -12.44 5.30 1.00
C ALA A 271 -13.66 4.89 0.16
N ALA A 272 -14.29 5.89 -0.48
CA ALA A 272 -15.43 5.66 -1.36
C ALA A 272 -15.07 4.72 -2.53
N TRP A 273 -16.04 3.92 -2.94
CA TRP A 273 -15.92 2.94 -4.01
C TRP A 273 -17.15 3.03 -4.90
N THR A 274 -16.98 2.82 -6.21
CA THR A 274 -18.04 3.13 -7.20
C THR A 274 -19.23 2.19 -7.16
N GLY A 275 -19.11 1.03 -6.50
CA GLY A 275 -20.07 -0.06 -6.59
C GLY A 275 -20.19 -0.69 -7.99
N PHE A 276 -19.36 -0.27 -8.97
CA PHE A 276 -19.31 -0.87 -10.30
C PHE A 276 -18.39 -2.09 -10.32
N THR A 277 -17.19 -1.95 -9.75
CA THR A 277 -16.21 -3.04 -9.56
C THR A 277 -16.35 -3.67 -8.18
N SER A 278 -15.92 -4.92 -8.07
CA SER A 278 -15.89 -5.65 -6.80
C SER A 278 -14.76 -5.14 -5.90
N PRO A 279 -14.82 -5.37 -4.57
CA PRO A 279 -13.75 -5.01 -3.64
C PRO A 279 -12.38 -5.63 -3.98
N THR A 280 -12.40 -6.75 -4.69
CA THR A 280 -11.20 -7.51 -5.10
C THR A 280 -10.75 -7.22 -6.53
N ASP A 281 -11.55 -6.47 -7.29
CA ASP A 281 -11.42 -6.27 -8.74
C ASP A 281 -11.47 -7.57 -9.58
N LEU A 282 -11.89 -8.69 -8.98
CA LEU A 282 -12.08 -9.96 -9.66
C LEU A 282 -13.50 -10.08 -10.21
N ALA A 283 -13.63 -10.57 -11.45
CA ALA A 283 -14.92 -10.78 -12.10
C ALA A 283 -15.82 -11.80 -11.36
N ILE A 284 -15.22 -12.79 -10.70
CA ILE A 284 -15.92 -13.82 -9.89
C ILE A 284 -16.49 -13.28 -8.58
N ASP A 285 -16.06 -12.09 -8.13
CA ASP A 285 -16.52 -11.50 -6.89
C ASP A 285 -17.85 -10.76 -7.11
N PRO A 286 -18.98 -11.27 -6.58
CA PRO A 286 -20.29 -10.67 -6.80
C PRO A 286 -20.52 -9.44 -5.90
N ARG A 287 -19.67 -9.21 -4.89
CA ARG A 287 -19.88 -8.14 -3.91
C ARG A 287 -19.78 -6.78 -4.59
N ARG A 288 -20.66 -5.85 -4.22
CA ARG A 288 -20.62 -4.42 -4.58
C ARG A 288 -20.75 -3.60 -3.31
N VAL A 289 -19.84 -2.65 -3.14
CA VAL A 289 -19.70 -1.88 -1.90
C VAL A 289 -19.57 -0.40 -2.24
N GLU A 290 -20.06 0.45 -1.34
CA GLU A 290 -19.92 1.91 -1.43
C GLU A 290 -18.58 2.39 -0.86
N PHE A 291 -17.94 1.57 -0.04
CA PHE A 291 -16.63 1.83 0.55
C PHE A 291 -15.75 0.59 0.47
N ASN A 292 -14.47 0.79 0.20
CA ASN A 292 -13.48 -0.28 0.16
C ASN A 292 -12.26 0.10 0.99
N ILE A 293 -11.53 -0.92 1.45
CA ILE A 293 -10.28 -0.77 2.20
C ILE A 293 -9.16 -1.31 1.33
N ILE A 294 -8.24 -0.43 0.94
CA ILE A 294 -7.10 -0.79 0.10
C ILE A 294 -5.81 -0.17 0.64
N SER A 295 -4.68 -0.68 0.14
CA SER A 295 -3.35 -0.24 0.55
C SER A 295 -2.51 0.12 -0.67
N GLY A 296 -1.64 1.11 -0.50
CA GLY A 296 -0.69 1.56 -1.51
C GLY A 296 -0.21 2.99 -1.22
N THR A 297 0.92 3.36 -1.82
CA THR A 297 1.33 4.77 -1.91
C THR A 297 0.31 5.63 -2.67
N SER A 298 -0.53 4.99 -3.49
CA SER A 298 -1.71 5.59 -4.11
C SER A 298 -2.75 6.11 -3.10
N MET A 299 -2.77 5.58 -1.87
CA MET A 299 -3.64 6.03 -0.78
C MET A 299 -2.96 7.10 0.09
N SER A 300 -1.63 7.07 0.21
CA SER A 300 -0.90 8.10 0.97
C SER A 300 -0.76 9.41 0.21
N CYS A 301 -0.57 9.37 -1.12
CA CYS A 301 -0.53 10.55 -1.98
C CYS A 301 -1.73 11.52 -1.80
N PRO A 302 -3.00 11.08 -1.84
CA PRO A 302 -4.14 11.99 -1.66
C PRO A 302 -4.26 12.57 -0.25
N HIS A 303 -3.75 11.89 0.80
CA HIS A 303 -3.67 12.49 2.14
C HIS A 303 -2.75 13.72 2.13
N VAL A 304 -1.55 13.59 1.57
CA VAL A 304 -0.59 14.69 1.46
C VAL A 304 -1.13 15.80 0.53
N SER A 305 -1.80 15.42 -0.55
CA SER A 305 -2.44 16.38 -1.47
C SER A 305 -3.52 17.21 -0.78
N GLY A 306 -4.34 16.58 0.07
CA GLY A 306 -5.35 17.27 0.86
C GLY A 306 -4.74 18.27 1.84
N VAL A 307 -3.64 17.90 2.50
CA VAL A 307 -2.90 18.80 3.40
C VAL A 307 -2.25 19.94 2.62
N ALA A 308 -1.65 19.66 1.46
CA ALA A 308 -1.11 20.71 0.59
C ALA A 308 -2.19 21.73 0.18
N ALA A 309 -3.41 21.28 -0.13
CA ALA A 309 -4.53 22.17 -0.46
C ALA A 309 -4.98 23.01 0.76
N LEU A 310 -4.96 22.45 1.96
CA LEU A 310 -5.23 23.20 3.20
C LEU A 310 -4.16 24.27 3.45
N LEU A 311 -2.89 23.92 3.27
CA LEU A 311 -1.76 24.86 3.39
C LEU A 311 -1.88 25.98 2.35
N LYS A 312 -2.17 25.66 1.09
CA LYS A 312 -2.40 26.66 0.03
C LYS A 312 -3.58 27.59 0.34
N SER A 313 -4.64 27.06 0.97
CA SER A 313 -5.78 27.88 1.41
C SER A 313 -5.41 28.86 2.54
N ARG A 314 -4.51 28.48 3.45
CA ARG A 314 -4.05 29.31 4.57
C ARG A 314 -2.98 30.31 4.14
N HIS A 315 -2.05 29.88 3.30
CA HIS A 315 -0.90 30.62 2.81
C HIS A 315 -0.94 30.70 1.29
N ARG A 316 -1.80 31.57 0.76
CA ARG A 316 -2.12 31.64 -0.68
C ARG A 316 -0.91 32.02 -1.54
N ASP A 317 -0.01 32.81 -0.98
CA ASP A 317 1.23 33.31 -1.58
C ASP A 317 2.37 32.30 -1.58
N TRP A 318 2.26 31.19 -0.83
CA TRP A 318 3.31 30.18 -0.81
C TRP A 318 3.48 29.49 -2.16
N SER A 319 4.75 29.34 -2.56
CA SER A 319 5.13 28.56 -3.73
C SER A 319 4.92 27.06 -3.47
N PRO A 320 4.88 26.23 -4.53
CA PRO A 320 4.91 24.78 -4.37
C PRO A 320 6.09 24.28 -3.52
N ALA A 321 7.26 24.90 -3.67
CA ALA A 321 8.45 24.58 -2.89
C ALA A 321 8.28 24.93 -1.41
N SER A 322 7.69 26.09 -1.08
CA SER A 322 7.39 26.48 0.31
C SER A 322 6.41 25.51 0.98
N ILE A 323 5.36 25.09 0.26
CA ILE A 323 4.40 24.09 0.76
C ILE A 323 5.08 22.74 1.00
N LYS A 324 5.85 22.26 0.01
CA LYS A 324 6.66 21.03 0.16
C LYS A 324 7.61 21.14 1.35
N SER A 325 8.33 22.25 1.48
CA SER A 325 9.26 22.49 2.58
C SER A 325 8.54 22.47 3.93
N ALA A 326 7.42 23.17 4.08
CA ALA A 326 6.66 23.21 5.32
C ALA A 326 6.24 21.81 5.79
N MET A 327 5.78 20.96 4.87
CA MET A 327 5.42 19.58 5.18
C MET A 327 6.61 18.72 5.57
N MET A 328 7.76 18.90 4.90
CA MET A 328 8.98 18.13 5.18
C MET A 328 9.63 18.54 6.50
N THR A 329 9.84 19.83 6.76
CA THR A 329 10.56 20.31 7.94
C THR A 329 9.80 20.14 9.25
N THR A 330 8.49 19.89 9.17
CA THR A 330 7.60 19.72 10.33
C THR A 330 7.12 18.28 10.53
N ALA A 331 7.53 17.36 9.65
CA ALA A 331 7.22 15.94 9.76
C ALA A 331 7.81 15.32 11.05
N SER A 332 7.16 14.26 11.54
CA SER A 332 7.59 13.51 12.71
C SER A 332 8.41 12.29 12.31
N ASN A 333 9.56 12.11 12.95
CA ASN A 333 10.35 10.86 12.86
C ASN A 333 10.00 9.85 13.96
N LEU A 334 8.99 10.16 14.77
CA LEU A 334 8.56 9.35 15.90
C LEU A 334 7.19 8.72 15.65
N ASP A 335 7.03 7.50 16.14
CA ASP A 335 5.76 6.79 16.24
C ASP A 335 4.91 7.29 17.43
N ASN A 336 3.71 6.72 17.56
CA ASN A 336 2.76 7.02 18.64
C ASN A 336 3.23 6.57 20.04
N ARG A 337 4.38 5.91 20.15
CA ARG A 337 5.05 5.56 21.41
C ARG A 337 6.29 6.41 21.67
N GLY A 338 6.57 7.41 20.82
CA GLY A 338 7.75 8.26 20.92
C GLY A 338 9.05 7.59 20.49
N SER A 339 8.99 6.40 19.88
CA SER A 339 10.15 5.70 19.33
C SER A 339 10.38 6.09 17.87
N PRO A 340 11.60 5.94 17.32
CA PRO A 340 11.84 6.16 15.90
C PRO A 340 10.89 5.31 15.04
N ILE A 341 10.30 5.90 14.00
CA ILE A 341 9.42 5.20 13.06
C ILE A 341 10.14 3.96 12.52
N GLY A 342 9.50 2.80 12.65
CA GLY A 342 10.06 1.53 12.19
C GLY A 342 9.78 1.27 10.71
N ASP A 343 10.62 0.45 10.09
CA ASP A 343 10.39 -0.16 8.79
C ASP A 343 9.79 -1.57 8.98
N VAL A 344 8.69 -1.85 8.28
CA VAL A 344 8.04 -3.16 8.32
C VAL A 344 8.94 -4.27 7.76
N SER A 345 9.73 -4.00 6.71
CA SER A 345 10.54 -5.04 6.07
C SER A 345 11.73 -5.50 6.91
N THR A 346 12.37 -4.61 7.67
CA THR A 346 13.61 -4.91 8.38
C THR A 346 13.41 -5.05 9.90
N GLY A 347 12.27 -4.60 10.43
CA GLY A 347 12.05 -4.48 11.87
C GLY A 347 12.91 -3.41 12.56
N SER A 348 13.72 -2.68 11.79
CA SER A 348 14.65 -1.65 12.27
C SER A 348 14.07 -0.25 12.10
N PRO A 349 14.65 0.80 12.72
CA PRO A 349 14.29 2.18 12.44
C PRO A 349 14.39 2.52 10.95
N ALA A 350 13.38 3.21 10.42
CA ALA A 350 13.34 3.68 9.05
C ALA A 350 14.37 4.80 8.84
N ASN A 351 15.09 4.73 7.71
CA ASN A 351 16.06 5.75 7.31
C ASN A 351 15.43 6.77 6.34
N PRO A 352 16.12 7.87 5.99
CA PRO A 352 15.61 8.88 5.06
C PRO A 352 15.26 8.35 3.66
N PHE A 353 15.93 7.30 3.16
CA PHE A 353 15.55 6.65 1.88
C PHE A 353 14.25 5.84 1.98
N THR A 354 13.75 5.65 3.19
CA THR A 354 12.53 4.89 3.47
C THR A 354 11.36 5.81 3.82
N MET A 355 11.58 6.81 4.67
CA MET A 355 10.52 7.70 5.17
C MET A 355 10.62 9.16 4.72
N GLY A 356 11.68 9.54 4.01
CA GLY A 356 11.98 10.94 3.75
C GLY A 356 12.20 11.71 5.05
N SER A 357 11.54 12.85 5.18
CA SER A 357 11.54 13.65 6.41
C SER A 357 10.66 13.10 7.53
N GLY A 358 9.93 11.99 7.30
CA GLY A 358 9.07 11.34 8.29
C GLY A 358 7.58 11.45 8.00
N GLN A 359 6.77 11.14 9.02
CA GLN A 359 5.31 11.19 8.95
C GLN A 359 4.80 12.64 8.88
N LEU A 360 3.99 12.92 7.88
CA LEU A 360 3.33 14.22 7.71
C LEU A 360 2.59 14.65 9.00
N ASN A 361 2.84 15.89 9.43
CA ASN A 361 2.14 16.53 10.54
C ASN A 361 1.40 17.79 10.05
N PRO A 362 0.09 17.71 9.76
CA PRO A 362 -0.65 18.83 9.17
C PRO A 362 -0.69 20.09 10.03
N GLU A 363 -0.85 19.93 11.35
CA GLU A 363 -0.96 21.04 12.30
C GLU A 363 0.35 21.83 12.37
N ARG A 364 1.50 21.14 12.48
CA ARG A 364 2.80 21.80 12.50
C ARG A 364 3.15 22.42 11.15
N ALA A 365 2.79 21.78 10.03
CA ALA A 365 3.03 22.31 8.70
C ALA A 365 2.27 23.64 8.42
N ALA A 366 1.21 23.92 9.18
CA ALA A 366 0.47 25.17 9.06
C ALA A 366 1.24 26.40 9.56
N ASP A 367 2.28 26.21 10.39
CA ASP A 367 3.19 27.25 10.86
C ASP A 367 4.61 26.69 11.07
N PRO A 368 5.37 26.51 9.98
CA PRO A 368 6.69 25.87 10.01
C PRO A 368 7.79 26.79 10.56
N GLY A 369 7.51 28.08 10.77
CA GLY A 369 8.48 29.12 11.09
C GLY A 369 9.38 29.51 9.91
N LEU A 370 10.10 28.54 9.33
CA LEU A 370 10.99 28.72 8.19
C LEU A 370 10.66 27.76 7.05
N VAL A 371 10.87 28.21 5.81
CA VAL A 371 10.72 27.40 4.61
C VAL A 371 11.95 27.55 3.71
N TYR A 372 12.35 26.45 3.09
CA TYR A 372 13.38 26.40 2.05
C TYR A 372 12.68 26.60 0.70
N ASN A 373 12.62 27.85 0.24
CA ASN A 373 11.99 28.20 -1.02
C ASN A 373 12.99 28.13 -2.17
N ILE A 374 12.52 27.70 -3.34
CA ILE A 374 13.27 27.68 -4.60
C ILE A 374 12.37 28.12 -5.75
N THR A 375 12.97 28.59 -6.83
CA THR A 375 12.30 28.95 -8.07
C THR A 375 12.55 27.90 -9.14
N THR A 376 11.91 28.02 -10.30
CA THR A 376 12.15 27.08 -11.42
C THR A 376 13.45 27.35 -12.19
N LYS A 377 14.23 28.36 -11.76
CA LYS A 377 15.58 28.61 -12.28
C LYS A 377 16.66 27.91 -11.46
N ASP A 378 16.38 27.65 -10.19
CA ASP A 378 17.21 26.82 -9.30
C ASP A 378 17.02 25.35 -9.68
#